data_AF-A0A1F2H8L5-F1
#
_entry.id   AF-A0A1F2H8L5-F1
#
_cell.length_a   1.000
_cell.length_b   1.000
_cell.length_c   1.000
_cell.angle_alpha   90.00
_cell.angle_beta   90.00
_cell.angle_gamma   90.00
#
_symmetry.space_group_name_H-M   'P 1'
#
loop_
_entity.id
_entity.type
_entity.pdbx_description
1 polymer ?
#
loop_
_entity_poly.entity_id
_entity_poly.type
_entity_poly.pdbx_seq_one_letter_code
_entity_poly.pdbx_strand_id
1 'polypeptide(L)'
;MNKPDGIWGILDVVRNFYEHGIDDHLWVFLLMIIIASDIVVGVSRAWAYHEFSSSKFRKGLVSHTAMIIFVAIFYPFANFMNLGGMLDAFIMAMIAAYGSSILASLSALGVEIPYFDKYIKKNIDKDKFNLTSIEEEKEKTEND
;
A
#
# COMPACT_ATOMS: atom_id res chain seq x y z
N MET A 1 3.40 36.84 -19.90
CA MET A 1 2.35 35.92 -20.39
C MET A 1 2.55 34.61 -19.66
N ASN A 2 1.61 34.24 -18.77
CA ASN A 2 1.63 32.95 -18.09
C ASN A 2 1.56 31.86 -19.16
N LYS A 3 2.50 30.91 -19.12
CA LYS A 3 2.38 29.70 -19.92
C LYS A 3 1.09 28.98 -19.50
N PRO A 4 0.39 28.33 -20.43
CA PRO A 4 -0.73 27.48 -20.04
C PRO A 4 -0.17 26.31 -19.22
N ASP A 5 -0.31 26.41 -17.91
CA ASP A 5 0.13 25.39 -16.95
C ASP A 5 -0.89 24.24 -16.98
N GLY A 6 -0.84 23.45 -18.06
CA GLY A 6 -1.66 22.25 -18.25
C GLY A 6 -1.12 21.08 -17.43
N ILE A 7 -0.84 19.95 -18.10
CA ILE A 7 -0.20 18.78 -17.48
C ILE A 7 1.12 19.13 -16.79
N TRP A 8 1.81 20.17 -17.25
CA TRP A 8 3.04 20.66 -16.62
C TRP A 8 2.82 21.25 -15.23
N GLY A 9 1.69 21.92 -14.99
CA GLY A 9 1.35 22.41 -13.65
C GLY A 9 1.15 21.27 -12.65
N ILE A 10 0.59 20.14 -13.11
CA ILE A 10 0.46 18.92 -12.30
C ILE A 10 1.85 18.40 -11.90
N LEU A 11 2.77 18.31 -12.86
CA LEU A 11 4.12 17.84 -12.60
C LEU A 11 4.91 18.80 -11.69
N ASP A 12 4.69 20.11 -11.83
CA ASP A 12 5.35 21.11 -11.00
C ASP A 12 4.90 21.03 -9.53
N VAL A 13 3.61 20.77 -9.25
CA VAL A 13 3.13 20.55 -7.88
C VAL A 13 3.81 19.34 -7.24
N VAL A 14 3.85 18.20 -7.97
CA VAL A 14 4.49 16.97 -7.48
C VAL A 14 5.99 17.20 -7.27
N ARG A 15 6.66 17.82 -8.24
CA ARG A 15 8.10 18.11 -8.17
C ARG A 15 8.43 19.03 -6.99
N ASN A 16 7.69 20.12 -6.83
CA ASN A 16 7.92 21.08 -5.76
C ASN A 16 7.76 20.43 -4.37
N PHE A 17 6.75 19.56 -4.23
CA PHE A 17 6.56 18.79 -3.01
C PHE A 17 7.77 17.90 -2.70
N TYR A 18 8.30 17.16 -3.68
CA TYR A 18 9.45 16.29 -3.44
C TYR A 18 10.78 17.04 -3.24
N GLU A 19 10.93 18.23 -3.82
CA GLU A 19 12.14 19.04 -3.67
C GLU A 19 12.18 19.79 -2.33
N HIS A 20 11.03 20.23 -1.80
CA HIS A 20 10.99 21.13 -0.64
C HIS A 20 9.98 20.74 0.45
N GLY A 21 8.92 20.00 0.13
CA GLY A 21 7.85 19.66 1.06
C GLY A 21 8.02 18.31 1.76
N ILE A 22 8.76 17.36 1.18
CA ILE A 22 8.81 15.99 1.71
C ILE A 22 9.47 15.89 3.09
N ASP A 23 10.35 16.83 3.43
CA ASP A 23 11.03 16.89 4.73
C ASP A 23 10.02 17.12 5.88
N ASP A 24 8.92 17.83 5.62
CA ASP A 24 7.83 18.03 6.58
C ASP A 24 6.84 16.86 6.60
N HIS A 25 6.90 15.96 5.59
CA HIS A 25 5.95 14.87 5.38
C HIS A 25 6.64 13.49 5.38
N LEU A 26 7.57 13.27 6.31
CA LEU A 26 8.34 12.03 6.47
C LEU A 26 7.49 10.75 6.51
N TRP A 27 6.25 10.82 7.01
CA TRP A 27 5.32 9.69 7.05
C TRP A 27 4.99 9.12 5.66
N VAL A 28 4.99 9.94 4.61
CA VAL A 28 4.78 9.50 3.23
C VAL A 28 5.95 8.66 2.74
N PHE A 29 7.16 9.10 3.05
CA PHE A 29 8.38 8.34 2.74
C PHE A 29 8.40 7.00 3.49
N LEU A 30 8.06 7.01 4.78
CA LEU A 30 7.93 5.79 5.57
C LEU A 30 6.87 4.84 4.98
N LEU A 31 5.72 5.35 4.54
CA LEU A 31 4.69 4.54 3.91
C LEU A 31 5.21 3.86 2.63
N MET A 32 5.96 4.57 1.78
CA MET A 32 6.57 3.97 0.59
C MET A 32 7.52 2.81 0.94
N ILE A 33 8.34 2.96 1.99
CA ILE A 33 9.21 1.90 2.49
C ILE A 33 8.40 0.71 3.02
N ILE A 34 7.32 0.96 3.76
CA ILE A 34 6.46 -0.07 4.31
C ILE A 34 5.79 -0.87 3.18
N ILE A 35 5.25 -0.21 2.15
CA ILE A 35 4.65 -0.89 1.00
C ILE A 35 5.70 -1.73 0.25
N ALA A 36 6.91 -1.18 0.03
CA ALA A 36 8.00 -1.94 -0.59
C ALA A 36 8.39 -3.17 0.26
N SER A 37 8.42 -3.03 1.58
CA SER A 37 8.68 -4.12 2.51
C SER A 37 7.59 -5.19 2.43
N ASP A 38 6.32 -4.79 2.35
CA ASP A 38 5.18 -5.70 2.20
C ASP A 38 5.29 -6.56 0.93
N ILE A 39 5.72 -5.99 -0.19
CA ILE A 39 6.02 -6.75 -1.41
C ILE A 39 7.11 -7.80 -1.14
N VAL A 40 8.22 -7.41 -0.51
CA VAL A 40 9.33 -8.32 -0.22
C VAL A 40 8.90 -9.46 0.71
N VAL A 41 8.18 -9.16 1.79
CA VAL A 41 7.70 -10.21 2.72
C VAL A 41 6.64 -11.08 2.06
N GLY A 42 5.72 -10.50 1.28
CA GLY A 42 4.70 -11.25 0.53
C GLY A 42 5.30 -12.22 -0.48
N VAL A 43 6.35 -11.80 -1.19
CA VAL A 43 7.13 -12.67 -2.09
C VAL A 43 7.84 -13.78 -1.31
N SER A 44 8.49 -13.42 -0.20
CA SER A 44 9.19 -14.37 0.67
C SER A 44 8.24 -15.45 1.19
N ARG A 45 7.03 -15.06 1.60
CA ARG A 45 5.95 -15.99 2.00
C ARG A 45 5.56 -16.90 0.85
N ALA A 46 5.21 -16.36 -0.31
CA ALA A 46 4.76 -17.15 -1.46
C ALA A 46 5.83 -18.18 -1.89
N TRP A 47 7.11 -17.81 -1.78
CA TRP A 47 8.23 -18.70 -2.03
C TRP A 47 8.34 -19.80 -0.98
N ALA A 48 8.28 -19.46 0.32
CA ALA A 48 8.37 -20.42 1.41
C ALA A 48 7.28 -21.52 1.37
N TYR A 49 6.07 -21.16 0.96
CA TYR A 49 4.96 -22.11 0.81
C TYR A 49 4.89 -22.82 -0.54
N HIS A 50 5.82 -22.53 -1.47
CA HIS A 50 5.87 -23.09 -2.82
C HIS A 50 4.58 -22.82 -3.64
N GLU A 51 3.81 -21.81 -3.26
CA GLU A 51 2.61 -21.35 -3.98
C GLU A 51 2.95 -20.23 -4.99
N PHE A 52 4.23 -20.00 -5.23
CA PHE A 52 4.70 -18.97 -6.13
C PHE A 52 4.26 -19.27 -7.56
N SER A 53 3.35 -18.44 -8.09
CA SER A 53 3.00 -18.43 -9.50
C SER A 53 3.22 -17.04 -10.08
N SER A 54 3.71 -16.96 -11.31
CA SER A 54 3.98 -15.68 -11.96
C SER A 54 2.73 -14.80 -12.10
N SER A 55 1.55 -15.42 -12.23
CA SER A 55 0.27 -14.69 -12.28
C SER A 55 -0.05 -14.03 -10.94
N LYS A 56 0.03 -14.78 -9.83
CA LYS A 56 -0.18 -14.26 -8.47
C LYS A 56 0.84 -13.17 -8.12
N PHE A 57 2.11 -13.41 -8.43
CA PHE A 57 3.19 -12.44 -8.21
C PHE A 57 2.94 -11.13 -8.98
N ARG A 58 2.62 -11.22 -10.29
CA ARG A 58 2.36 -10.03 -11.10
C ARG A 58 1.13 -9.27 -10.62
N LYS A 59 0.04 -9.96 -10.27
CA LYS A 59 -1.16 -9.31 -9.71
C LYS A 59 -0.82 -8.53 -8.43
N GLY A 60 -0.10 -9.16 -7.49
CA GLY A 60 0.35 -8.52 -6.26
C GLY A 60 1.27 -7.32 -6.52
N LEU A 61 2.29 -7.50 -7.35
CA LEU A 61 3.24 -6.45 -7.69
C LEU A 61 2.57 -5.24 -8.34
N VAL A 62 1.67 -5.48 -9.31
CA VAL A 62 0.94 -4.39 -9.99
C VAL A 62 0.08 -3.61 -9.02
N SER A 63 -0.64 -4.29 -8.13
CA SER A 63 -1.51 -3.64 -7.13
C SER A 63 -0.70 -2.74 -6.18
N HIS A 64 0.38 -3.26 -5.59
CA HIS A 64 1.20 -2.49 -4.67
C HIS A 64 1.99 -1.37 -5.36
N THR A 65 2.48 -1.61 -6.58
CA THR A 65 3.16 -0.56 -7.37
C THR A 65 2.19 0.54 -7.76
N ALA A 66 0.96 0.22 -8.15
CA ALA A 66 -0.07 1.21 -8.41
C ALA A 66 -0.39 2.04 -7.16
N MET A 67 -0.43 1.42 -5.99
CA MET A 67 -0.61 2.16 -4.73
C MET A 67 0.55 3.12 -4.45
N ILE A 68 1.80 2.70 -4.66
CA ILE A 68 2.98 3.59 -4.49
C ILE A 68 2.86 4.80 -5.42
N ILE A 69 2.57 4.58 -6.70
CA ILE A 69 2.42 5.65 -7.69
C ILE A 69 1.25 6.57 -7.31
N PHE A 70 0.12 6.00 -6.88
CA PHE A 70 -1.03 6.76 -6.43
C PHE A 70 -0.67 7.66 -5.26
N VAL A 71 -0.08 7.12 -4.18
CA VAL A 71 0.32 7.91 -3.01
C VAL A 71 1.34 8.98 -3.40
N ALA A 72 2.32 8.63 -4.23
CA ALA A 72 3.38 9.53 -4.65
C ALA A 72 2.89 10.76 -5.42
N ILE A 73 1.82 10.60 -6.21
CA ILE A 73 1.25 11.70 -7.00
C ILE A 73 0.14 12.39 -6.20
N PHE A 74 -0.79 11.62 -5.65
CA PHE A 74 -2.00 12.12 -4.99
C PHE A 74 -1.71 12.92 -3.72
N TYR A 75 -0.74 12.48 -2.91
CA TYR A 75 -0.42 13.17 -1.66
C TYR A 75 0.03 14.62 -1.88
N PRO A 76 1.00 14.91 -2.79
CA PRO A 76 1.33 16.28 -3.17
C PRO A 76 0.12 17.13 -3.56
N PHE A 77 -0.81 16.58 -4.36
CA PHE A 77 -2.01 17.32 -4.78
C PHE A 77 -2.94 17.64 -3.63
N ALA A 78 -3.21 16.65 -2.78
CA ALA A 78 -4.11 16.83 -1.67
C ALA A 78 -3.51 17.81 -0.64
N ASN A 79 -2.18 17.81 -0.46
CA ASN A 79 -1.48 18.80 0.35
C ASN A 79 -1.58 20.20 -0.27
N PHE A 80 -1.40 20.33 -1.58
CA PHE A 80 -1.58 21.58 -2.31
C PHE A 80 -3.01 22.16 -2.17
N MET A 81 -4.02 21.30 -2.08
CA MET A 81 -5.41 21.69 -1.81
C MET A 81 -5.70 21.99 -0.33
N ASN A 82 -4.69 22.00 0.54
CA ASN A 82 -4.78 22.25 1.97
C ASN A 82 -5.66 21.22 2.73
N LEU A 83 -5.68 19.96 2.27
CA LEU A 83 -6.41 18.84 2.89
C LEU A 83 -5.55 18.06 3.91
N GLY A 84 -4.52 18.69 4.49
CA GLY A 84 -3.50 18.05 5.34
C GLY A 84 -4.08 17.14 6.43
N GLY A 85 -5.07 17.60 7.18
CA GLY A 85 -5.66 16.81 8.28
C GLY A 85 -6.38 15.53 7.83
N MET A 86 -6.98 15.51 6.64
CA MET A 86 -7.59 14.29 6.07
C MET A 86 -6.50 13.33 5.57
N LEU A 87 -5.41 13.87 5.03
CA LEU A 87 -4.30 13.09 4.50
C LEU A 87 -3.52 12.37 5.58
N ASP A 88 -3.28 13.02 6.73
CA ASP A 88 -2.55 12.39 7.82
C ASP A 88 -3.30 11.15 8.34
N ALA A 89 -4.62 11.25 8.48
CA ALA A 89 -5.47 10.12 8.84
C ALA A 89 -5.41 9.00 7.78
N PHE A 90 -5.45 9.36 6.50
CA PHE A 90 -5.33 8.40 5.41
C PHE A 90 -3.97 7.69 5.41
N ILE A 91 -2.86 8.42 5.56
CA ILE A 91 -1.51 7.84 5.63
C ILE A 91 -1.38 6.93 6.84
N MET A 92 -1.88 7.33 8.00
CA MET A 92 -1.88 6.48 9.20
C MET A 92 -2.70 5.20 9.01
N ALA A 93 -3.86 5.29 8.37
CA ALA A 93 -4.67 4.12 8.03
C ALA A 93 -3.93 3.19 7.04
N MET A 94 -3.20 3.76 6.06
CA MET A 94 -2.39 2.99 5.12
C MET A 94 -1.20 2.31 5.79
N ILE A 95 -0.49 3.00 6.68
CA ILE A 95 0.58 2.40 7.49
C ILE A 95 0.03 1.24 8.31
N ALA A 96 -1.14 1.39 8.94
CA ALA A 96 -1.77 0.31 9.70
C ALA A 96 -2.19 -0.87 8.82
N ALA A 97 -2.75 -0.62 7.63
CA ALA A 97 -3.16 -1.65 6.69
C ALA A 97 -1.97 -2.46 6.15
N TYR A 98 -0.94 -1.76 5.67
CA TYR A 98 0.26 -2.40 5.15
C TYR A 98 1.11 -3.05 6.25
N GLY A 99 1.20 -2.41 7.42
CA GLY A 99 1.79 -3.02 8.61
C GLY A 99 1.08 -4.32 8.97
N SER A 100 -0.25 -4.35 8.95
CA SER A 100 -1.02 -5.57 9.20
C SER A 100 -0.75 -6.66 8.15
N SER A 101 -0.60 -6.29 6.88
CA SER A 101 -0.24 -7.23 5.80
C SER A 101 1.14 -7.88 6.02
N ILE A 102 2.14 -7.08 6.42
CA ILE A 102 3.47 -7.56 6.77
C ILE A 102 3.39 -8.51 7.97
N LEU A 103 2.71 -8.09 9.05
CA LEU A 103 2.56 -8.90 10.26
C LEU A 103 1.90 -10.26 9.94
N ALA A 104 0.90 -10.28 9.07
CA ALA A 104 0.26 -11.52 8.63
C ALA A 104 1.22 -12.39 7.82
N SER A 105 1.99 -11.80 6.92
CA SER A 105 2.95 -12.54 6.11
C SER A 105 4.10 -13.10 6.95
N LEU A 106 4.58 -12.36 7.94
CA LEU A 106 5.57 -12.82 8.93
C LEU A 106 5.01 -13.91 9.85
N SER A 107 3.78 -13.77 10.32
CA SER A 107 3.12 -14.78 11.15
C SER A 107 2.92 -16.10 10.41
N ALA A 108 2.59 -16.04 9.11
CA ALA A 108 2.54 -17.24 8.27
C ALA A 108 3.93 -17.89 8.17
N LEU A 109 4.98 -17.09 7.95
CA LEU A 109 6.38 -17.57 7.94
C LEU A 109 6.89 -18.12 9.29
N GLY A 110 6.08 -18.08 10.35
CA GLY A 110 6.45 -18.60 11.68
C GLY A 110 7.31 -17.63 12.49
N VAL A 111 7.41 -16.36 12.10
CA VAL A 111 8.09 -15.34 12.88
C VAL A 111 7.20 -14.95 14.06
N GLU A 112 7.64 -15.29 15.27
CA GLU A 112 6.97 -14.89 16.50
C GLU A 112 7.24 -13.41 16.80
N ILE A 113 6.21 -12.58 16.71
CA ILE A 113 6.32 -11.15 17.00
C ILE A 113 5.86 -10.92 18.45
N PRO A 114 6.79 -10.66 19.39
CA PRO A 114 6.42 -10.43 20.77
C PRO A 114 5.43 -9.26 20.87
N TYR A 115 4.54 -9.28 21.87
CA TYR A 115 3.42 -8.35 22.11
C TYR A 115 2.19 -8.47 21.19
N PHE A 116 2.37 -8.80 19.91
CA PHE A 116 1.24 -8.86 18.96
C PHE A 116 0.79 -10.28 18.62
N ASP A 117 1.60 -11.30 18.92
CA ASP A 117 1.37 -12.70 18.55
C ASP A 117 -0.04 -13.22 18.91
N LYS A 118 -0.56 -12.86 20.09
CA LYS A 118 -1.90 -13.28 20.55
C LYS A 118 -3.04 -12.60 19.79
N TYR A 119 -2.85 -11.37 19.32
CA TYR A 119 -3.84 -10.62 18.54
C TYR A 119 -3.82 -11.03 17.06
N ILE A 120 -2.63 -11.25 16.53
CA ILE A 120 -2.38 -11.71 15.17
C ILE A 120 -2.96 -13.12 14.98
N LYS A 121 -2.59 -14.09 15.83
CA LYS A 121 -3.09 -15.48 15.74
C LYS A 121 -4.60 -15.61 15.93
N LYS A 122 -5.25 -14.68 16.64
CA LYS A 122 -6.69 -14.70 16.94
C LYS A 122 -7.55 -14.02 15.87
N ASN A 123 -7.01 -13.06 15.12
CA ASN A 123 -7.76 -12.27 14.13
C ASN A 123 -7.27 -12.48 12.68
N ILE A 124 -6.18 -13.22 12.46
CA ILE A 124 -5.85 -13.74 11.14
C ILE A 124 -6.83 -14.86 10.83
N ASP A 125 -7.85 -14.46 10.09
CA ASP A 125 -8.68 -15.36 9.34
C ASP A 125 -7.81 -16.02 8.26
N LYS A 126 -7.59 -17.33 8.41
CA LYS A 126 -6.76 -18.13 7.50
C LYS A 126 -7.36 -18.14 6.09
N ASP A 127 -8.67 -17.89 5.97
CA ASP A 127 -9.41 -17.89 4.72
C ASP A 127 -9.52 -16.48 4.09
N LYS A 128 -9.34 -15.41 4.86
CA LYS A 128 -9.36 -14.01 4.34
C LYS A 128 -8.17 -13.66 3.44
N PHE A 129 -7.15 -14.50 3.40
CA PHE A 129 -6.00 -14.37 2.50
C PHE A 129 -6.08 -15.27 1.27
N ASN A 130 -7.17 -16.03 1.10
CA ASN A 130 -7.56 -16.51 -0.22
C ASN A 130 -8.13 -15.30 -0.98
N LEU A 131 -7.29 -14.65 -1.79
CA LEU A 131 -7.67 -13.58 -2.73
C LEU A 131 -8.80 -14.02 -3.70
N THR A 132 -9.11 -15.32 -3.74
CA THR A 132 -10.24 -15.90 -4.47
C THR A 132 -11.60 -15.40 -3.98
N SER A 133 -11.78 -15.10 -2.68
CA SER A 133 -13.10 -14.72 -2.15
C SER A 133 -13.54 -13.30 -2.51
N ILE A 134 -12.59 -12.39 -2.78
CA ILE A 134 -12.90 -11.02 -3.22
C ILE A 134 -13.15 -10.96 -4.75
N GLU A 135 -12.53 -11.85 -5.53
CA GLU A 135 -12.79 -11.98 -6.98
C GLU A 135 -14.12 -12.71 -7.26
N GLU A 136 -14.48 -13.76 -6.50
CA GLU A 136 -15.77 -14.48 -6.70
C GLU A 136 -17.01 -13.64 -6.36
N GLU A 137 -16.91 -12.68 -5.45
CA GLU A 137 -18.03 -11.78 -5.10
C GLU A 137 -18.24 -10.67 -6.16
N LYS A 138 -17.17 -10.24 -6.83
CA LYS A 138 -17.24 -9.25 -7.91
C LYS A 138 -17.66 -9.85 -9.26
N GLU A 139 -17.20 -11.06 -9.60
CA GLU A 139 -17.62 -11.74 -10.82
C GLU A 139 -19.11 -12.15 -10.81
N LYS A 140 -19.69 -12.35 -9.62
CA LYS A 140 -21.13 -12.62 -9.48
C LYS A 140 -22.02 -11.37 -9.59
N THR A 141 -21.50 -10.18 -9.30
CA THR A 141 -22.29 -8.94 -9.33
C THR A 141 -22.26 -8.21 -10.67
N GLU A 142 -21.35 -8.55 -11.58
CA GLU A 142 -21.30 -7.98 -12.94
C GLU A 142 -22.07 -8.82 -13.99
N ASN A 143 -22.58 -10.01 -13.62
CA ASN A 143 -23.29 -10.94 -14.51
C ASN A 143 -24.81 -11.10 -14.22
N ASP A 144 -25.39 -10.25 -13.36
CA ASP A 144 -26.84 -10.17 -13.10
C ASP A 144 -27.44 -8.84 -13.57
#